data_AF-A0A2U0RXK5-F1
#
_entry.id   AF-A0A2U0RXK5-F1
#
_cell.length_a   1.000
_cell.length_b   1.000
_cell.length_c   1.000
_cell.angle_alpha   90.00
_cell.angle_beta   90.00
_cell.angle_gamma   90.00
#
_symmetry.space_group_name_H-M   'P 1'
#
loop_
_entity.id
_entity.type
_entity.pdbx_description
1 polymer ?
#
loop_
_entity_poly.entity_id
_entity_poly.type
_entity_poly.pdbx_seq_one_letter_code
_entity_poly.pdbx_strand_id
1 'polypeptide(L)'
;MTKQVRDVLKKIGLSEREIEIYIFLSKKGPQKGTDITKHFKMHRGQVYRILKGLERKSFIEATLERPKRFIAVPLKGVIDSFIKSKKEEVSYIEQTKEQLLSDWKKIKPAKLVSPIEKLSVIEGKKKIFNKISQMISEAKRSFSLALPVFDLFGVEHYGVFDSILHGQDRSQIQVRILTQLSSQNSETLKHLHLRLKPFVNIRARNPSLGFPKFSRMLIRDEEEILLFISEGGNQSPLDKNVTCLVTNCKSIIQSFLGVFEELWQDSVKIKHLIAEIETGKISPKTRLIKSPKSAQEYYHKVLNSVKEDVLLITSSKGLIELSKNREQLENWTDKDVTIRIMAPIVNENLEATQQLLKFAEVRHIPAGYFETSIVDGQHLFQFKRHFTQENKADTQSFFDNTFYTSDSEYIQKTRNLLHNMWKKTHTPPSQGLRSITRPSSTTETPIVHTSILERRAAVTNVKYPHSRTITRKDVLDKIKKEKQLVAEEKEQDSKTMRFFGHVAWAIIHPPESLSLPEMIFGIYQMDKDSFCGRQNYMQIEMLQDLPEGKH
;
A
#
# COMPACT_ATOMS: atom_id res chain seq x y z
N MET A 1 -32.26 28.18 29.90
CA MET A 1 -33.18 27.25 29.21
C MET A 1 -32.39 26.57 28.11
N THR A 2 -32.38 25.24 28.08
CA THR A 2 -31.50 24.47 27.18
C THR A 2 -31.89 24.66 25.71
N LYS A 3 -30.89 24.86 24.85
CA LYS A 3 -31.02 24.97 23.38
C LYS A 3 -31.89 23.86 22.79
N GLN A 4 -31.78 22.67 23.38
CA GLN A 4 -32.56 21.47 23.05
C GLN A 4 -34.09 21.66 23.11
N VAL A 5 -34.64 22.38 24.09
CA VAL A 5 -36.09 22.56 24.21
C VAL A 5 -36.63 23.45 23.09
N ARG A 6 -35.89 24.50 22.70
CA ARG A 6 -36.27 25.35 21.56
C ARG A 6 -36.23 24.57 20.25
N ASP A 7 -35.21 23.76 20.03
CA ASP A 7 -35.08 22.95 18.81
C ASP A 7 -36.22 21.92 18.68
N VAL A 8 -36.66 21.33 19.80
CA VAL A 8 -37.81 20.42 19.82
C VAL A 8 -39.11 21.15 19.49
N LEU A 9 -39.37 22.31 20.10
CA LEU A 9 -40.58 23.10 19.82
C LEU A 9 -40.65 23.56 18.35
N LYS A 10 -39.50 23.89 17.73
CA LYS A 10 -39.44 24.15 16.29
C LYS A 10 -39.83 22.95 15.45
N LYS A 11 -39.32 21.76 15.78
CA LYS A 11 -39.64 20.51 15.06
C LYS A 11 -41.13 20.14 15.17
N ILE A 12 -41.78 20.54 16.25
CA ILE A 12 -43.22 20.34 16.46
C ILE A 12 -44.06 21.39 15.68
N GLY A 13 -43.40 22.37 15.06
CA GLY A 13 -44.03 23.31 14.12
C GLY A 13 -44.28 24.70 14.69
N LEU A 14 -43.60 25.10 15.77
CA LEU A 14 -43.64 26.49 16.25
C LEU A 14 -42.57 27.35 15.58
N SER A 15 -42.96 28.57 15.23
CA SER A 15 -42.05 29.64 14.86
C SER A 15 -41.33 30.20 16.09
N GLU A 16 -40.20 30.90 15.88
CA GLU A 16 -39.43 31.50 16.97
C GLU A 16 -40.27 32.42 17.86
N ARG A 17 -41.15 33.22 17.26
CA ARG A 17 -42.02 34.14 18.01
C ARG A 17 -43.11 33.40 18.81
N GLU A 18 -43.64 32.31 18.26
CA GLU A 18 -44.57 31.44 19.00
C GLU A 18 -43.88 30.79 20.21
N ILE A 19 -42.64 30.34 20.04
CA ILE A 19 -41.82 29.75 21.12
C ILE A 19 -41.58 30.77 22.23
N GLU A 20 -41.17 31.99 21.88
CA GLU A 20 -40.94 33.07 22.85
C GLU A 20 -42.18 33.37 23.70
N ILE A 21 -43.34 33.51 23.06
CA ILE A 21 -44.60 33.80 23.74
C ILE A 21 -45.07 32.61 24.59
N TYR A 22 -44.96 31.38 24.09
CA TYR A 22 -45.31 30.18 24.86
C TYR A 22 -44.44 30.02 26.11
N ILE A 23 -43.13 30.26 26.01
CA ILE A 23 -42.21 30.23 27.16
C ILE A 23 -42.56 31.33 28.17
N PHE A 24 -42.87 32.54 27.68
CA PHE A 24 -43.27 33.65 28.53
C PHE A 24 -44.53 33.31 29.35
N LEU A 25 -45.56 32.79 28.68
CA LEU A 25 -46.80 32.33 29.34
C LEU A 25 -46.54 31.18 30.31
N SER A 26 -45.67 30.24 29.96
CA SER A 26 -45.28 29.13 30.85
C SER A 26 -44.58 29.61 32.13
N LYS A 27 -43.83 30.72 32.07
CA LYS A 27 -43.12 31.29 33.22
C LYS A 27 -43.96 32.25 34.06
N LYS A 28 -44.84 33.02 33.42
CA LYS A 28 -45.60 34.11 34.04
C LYS A 28 -47.05 33.75 34.35
N GLY A 29 -47.50 32.56 33.95
CA GLY A 29 -48.88 32.11 34.13
C GLY A 29 -49.87 32.85 33.22
N PRO A 30 -51.16 32.89 33.58
CA PRO A 30 -52.22 33.52 32.79
C PRO A 30 -52.00 35.02 32.54
N GLN A 31 -51.87 35.43 31.28
CA GLN A 31 -51.63 36.85 30.92
C GLN A 31 -52.70 37.38 29.96
N LYS A 32 -53.03 38.68 30.07
CA LYS A 32 -53.92 39.33 29.09
C LYS A 32 -53.15 39.60 27.80
N GLY A 33 -53.83 39.60 26.66
CA GLY A 33 -53.21 39.92 25.37
C GLY A 33 -52.53 41.30 25.34
N THR A 34 -53.05 42.28 26.09
CA THR A 34 -52.44 43.61 26.27
C THR A 34 -51.11 43.56 26.99
N ASP A 35 -50.97 42.67 27.97
CA ASP A 35 -49.77 42.55 28.80
C ASP A 35 -48.65 41.88 28.01
N ILE A 36 -49.01 40.87 27.20
CA ILE A 36 -48.12 40.23 26.22
C ILE A 36 -47.66 41.26 25.17
N THR A 37 -48.58 42.10 24.67
CA THR A 37 -48.27 43.17 23.70
C THR A 37 -47.24 44.16 24.25
N LYS A 38 -47.42 44.60 25.51
CA LYS A 38 -46.49 45.51 26.19
C LYS A 38 -45.12 44.85 26.43
N HIS A 39 -45.09 43.59 26.88
CA HIS A 39 -43.83 42.90 27.18
C HIS A 39 -42.95 42.70 25.95
N PHE A 40 -43.54 42.25 24.83
CA PHE A 40 -42.81 41.97 23.61
C PHE A 40 -42.65 43.20 22.69
N LYS A 41 -43.22 44.35 23.05
CA LYS A 41 -43.23 45.59 22.25
C LYS A 41 -43.68 45.35 20.80
N MET A 42 -44.73 44.53 20.63
CA MET A 42 -45.27 44.15 19.32
C MET A 42 -46.60 44.87 19.05
N HIS A 43 -47.02 44.97 17.79
CA HIS A 43 -48.36 45.48 17.47
C HIS A 43 -49.45 44.51 17.95
N ARG A 44 -50.56 45.03 18.49
CA ARG A 44 -51.66 44.25 19.06
C ARG A 44 -52.15 43.16 18.09
N GLY A 45 -52.39 43.50 16.82
CA GLY A 45 -52.84 42.54 15.81
C GLY A 45 -51.88 41.36 15.59
N GLN A 46 -50.57 41.59 15.68
CA GLN A 46 -49.55 40.56 15.51
C GLN A 46 -49.56 39.56 16.67
N VAL A 47 -49.69 40.05 17.90
CA VAL A 47 -49.76 39.22 19.12
C VAL A 47 -50.99 38.33 19.09
N TYR A 48 -52.17 38.88 18.79
CA TYR A 48 -53.39 38.06 18.70
C TYR A 48 -53.34 37.04 17.56
N ARG A 49 -52.65 37.34 16.45
CA ARG A 49 -52.41 36.36 15.38
C ARG A 49 -51.54 35.20 15.86
N ILE A 50 -50.48 35.49 16.62
CA ILE A 50 -49.58 34.47 17.19
C ILE A 50 -50.31 33.63 18.25
N LEU A 51 -51.08 34.27 19.14
CA LEU A 51 -51.88 33.59 20.15
C LEU A 51 -52.92 32.66 19.51
N LYS A 52 -53.62 33.10 18.46
CA LYS A 52 -54.54 32.25 17.70
C LYS A 52 -53.82 31.06 17.02
N GLY A 53 -52.58 31.26 16.57
CA GLY A 53 -51.74 30.20 16.02
C GLY A 53 -51.34 29.16 17.07
N LEU A 54 -50.92 29.63 18.25
CA LEU A 54 -50.60 28.78 19.40
C LEU A 54 -51.84 28.01 19.92
N GLU A 55 -53.00 28.67 19.97
CA GLU A 55 -54.27 28.08 20.40
C GLU A 55 -54.73 26.99 19.42
N ARG A 56 -54.67 27.24 18.11
CA ARG A 56 -54.94 26.23 17.08
C ARG A 56 -54.02 25.00 17.15
N LYS A 57 -52.79 25.19 17.61
CA LYS A 57 -51.81 24.11 17.80
C LYS A 57 -51.92 23.48 19.20
N SER A 58 -52.89 23.91 20.03
CA SER A 58 -53.11 23.46 21.41
C SER A 58 -51.92 23.70 22.36
N PHE A 59 -51.10 24.73 22.10
CA PHE A 59 -50.01 25.12 23.00
C PHE A 59 -50.47 26.10 24.08
N ILE A 60 -51.58 26.80 23.85
CA ILE A 60 -52.18 27.71 24.83
C ILE A 60 -53.70 27.53 24.84
N GLU A 61 -54.30 27.93 25.95
CA GLU A 61 -55.75 28.01 26.13
C GLU A 61 -56.15 29.46 26.44
N ALA A 62 -57.35 29.86 26.02
CA ALA A 62 -57.91 31.17 26.33
C ALA A 62 -59.05 31.03 27.35
N THR A 63 -59.04 31.87 28.38
CA THR A 63 -60.13 31.94 29.35
C THR A 63 -61.37 32.62 28.76
N LEU A 64 -62.54 32.31 29.30
CA LEU A 64 -63.82 32.95 28.94
C LEU A 64 -64.00 34.35 29.56
N GLU A 65 -63.13 34.73 30.48
CA GLU A 65 -63.15 36.04 31.16
C GLU A 65 -62.96 37.22 30.19
N ARG A 66 -63.45 38.40 30.59
CA ARG A 66 -63.24 39.67 29.86
C ARG A 66 -62.40 40.64 30.71
N PRO A 67 -61.20 41.07 30.26
CA PRO A 67 -60.52 40.67 29.03
C PRO A 67 -59.94 39.25 29.11
N LYS A 68 -59.89 38.55 27.96
CA LYS A 68 -59.37 37.18 27.85
C LYS A 68 -57.95 37.07 28.38
N ARG A 69 -57.68 36.01 29.13
CA ARG A 69 -56.33 35.60 29.54
C ARG A 69 -55.91 34.38 28.74
N PHE A 70 -54.63 34.32 28.43
CA PHE A 70 -54.02 33.19 27.72
C PHE A 70 -53.13 32.43 28.69
N ILE A 71 -53.27 31.11 28.70
CA ILE A 71 -52.61 30.19 29.61
C ILE A 71 -51.80 29.21 28.78
N ALA A 72 -50.53 28.99 29.13
CA ALA A 72 -49.73 27.96 28.48
C ALA A 72 -50.17 26.57 28.94
N VAL A 73 -50.43 25.67 27.99
CA VAL A 73 -50.65 24.25 28.28
C VAL A 73 -49.31 23.65 28.75
N PRO A 74 -49.28 22.85 29.84
CA PRO A 74 -48.05 22.21 30.30
C PRO A 74 -47.37 21.41 29.20
N LEU A 75 -46.05 21.59 29.04
CA LEU A 75 -45.28 21.00 27.94
C LEU A 75 -45.50 19.49 27.80
N LYS A 76 -45.56 18.75 28.92
CA LYS A 76 -45.84 17.31 28.91
C LYS A 76 -47.12 16.97 28.15
N GLY A 77 -48.23 17.63 28.46
CA GLY A 77 -49.52 17.39 27.80
C GLY A 77 -49.49 17.72 26.30
N VAL A 78 -48.78 18.79 25.92
CA VAL A 78 -48.60 19.14 24.52
C VAL A 78 -47.79 18.09 23.76
N ILE A 79 -46.70 17.59 24.35
CA ILE A 79 -45.88 16.53 23.76
C ILE A 79 -46.70 15.24 23.63
N ASP A 80 -47.41 14.83 24.68
CA ASP A 80 -48.22 13.60 24.68
C ASP A 80 -49.33 13.66 23.61
N SER A 81 -50.02 14.80 23.50
CA SER A 81 -51.04 15.01 22.47
C SER A 81 -50.45 14.99 21.06
N PHE A 82 -49.28 15.58 20.84
CA PHE A 82 -48.60 15.57 19.55
C PHE A 82 -48.18 14.16 19.14
N ILE A 83 -47.60 13.39 20.08
CA ILE A 83 -47.23 11.99 19.85
C ILE A 83 -48.48 11.17 19.50
N LYS A 84 -49.58 11.34 20.25
CA LYS A 84 -50.84 10.64 20.00
C LYS A 84 -51.38 10.94 18.60
N SER A 85 -51.47 12.22 18.22
CA SER A 85 -51.92 12.63 16.89
C SER A 85 -51.06 12.04 15.76
N LYS A 86 -49.74 12.00 15.92
CA LYS A 86 -48.86 11.37 14.93
C LYS A 86 -49.01 9.86 14.84
N LYS A 87 -49.29 9.17 15.95
CA LYS A 87 -49.60 7.74 15.92
C LYS A 87 -50.93 7.46 15.21
N GLU A 88 -51.94 8.29 15.41
CA GLU A 88 -53.23 8.18 14.73
C GLU A 88 -53.10 8.40 13.22
N GLU A 89 -52.34 9.41 12.79
CA GLU A 89 -52.02 9.63 11.36
C GLU A 89 -51.34 8.39 10.74
N VAL A 90 -50.37 7.79 11.43
CA VAL A 90 -49.69 6.57 10.97
C VAL A 90 -50.67 5.40 10.88
N SER A 91 -51.48 5.17 11.91
CA SER A 91 -52.49 4.10 11.93
C SER A 91 -53.49 4.25 10.79
N TYR A 92 -53.92 5.47 10.45
CA TYR A 92 -54.82 5.73 9.33
C TYR A 92 -54.17 5.35 7.99
N ILE A 93 -52.90 5.73 7.79
CA ILE A 93 -52.15 5.38 6.57
C ILE A 93 -51.97 3.85 6.48
N GLU A 94 -51.65 3.17 7.58
CA GLU A 94 -51.51 1.71 7.61
C GLU A 94 -52.81 1.00 7.25
N GLN A 95 -53.96 1.45 7.76
CA GLN A 95 -55.27 0.89 7.45
C GLN A 95 -55.69 1.10 6.00
N THR A 96 -55.37 2.26 5.43
CA THR A 96 -55.75 2.62 4.05
C THR A 96 -54.74 2.14 2.99
N LYS A 97 -53.56 1.67 3.41
CA LYS A 97 -52.46 1.26 2.53
C LYS A 97 -52.88 0.22 1.47
N GLU A 98 -53.50 -0.88 1.89
CA GLU A 98 -53.84 -1.97 0.97
C GLU A 98 -54.89 -1.56 -0.06
N GLN A 99 -55.87 -0.75 0.35
CA GLN A 99 -56.85 -0.15 -0.55
C GLN A 99 -56.18 0.78 -1.56
N LEU A 100 -55.30 1.68 -1.10
CA LEU A 100 -54.55 2.60 -1.95
C LEU A 100 -53.68 1.85 -2.98
N LEU A 101 -53.00 0.78 -2.57
CA LEU A 101 -52.19 -0.06 -3.46
C LEU A 101 -53.04 -0.80 -4.49
N SER A 102 -54.24 -1.27 -4.10
CA SER A 102 -55.21 -1.89 -5.00
C SER A 102 -55.68 -0.89 -6.07
N ASP A 103 -56.07 0.32 -5.66
CA ASP A 103 -56.50 1.36 -6.56
C ASP A 103 -55.37 1.84 -7.47
N TRP A 104 -54.14 1.94 -6.95
CA TRP A 104 -52.97 2.29 -7.75
C TRP A 104 -52.65 1.26 -8.84
N LYS A 105 -52.85 -0.05 -8.59
CA LYS A 105 -52.66 -1.10 -9.61
C LYS A 105 -53.63 -0.98 -10.79
N LYS A 106 -54.83 -0.40 -10.57
CA LYS A 106 -55.82 -0.15 -11.65
C LYS A 106 -55.34 0.94 -12.60
N ILE A 107 -54.53 1.88 -12.12
CA ILE A 107 -53.83 2.86 -12.93
C ILE A 107 -52.67 2.12 -13.61
N LYS A 108 -52.92 1.49 -14.77
CA LYS A 108 -51.91 0.68 -15.49
C LYS A 108 -50.60 1.48 -15.65
N PRO A 109 -49.54 1.18 -14.89
CA PRO A 109 -48.24 1.73 -15.22
C PRO A 109 -47.77 1.04 -16.50
N ALA A 110 -47.13 1.78 -17.40
CA ALA A 110 -46.51 1.21 -18.59
C ALA A 110 -45.58 0.08 -18.16
N LYS A 111 -45.86 -1.16 -18.60
CA LYS A 111 -44.95 -2.30 -18.37
C LYS A 111 -43.66 -2.01 -19.13
N LEU A 112 -42.61 -1.66 -18.40
CA LEU A 112 -41.26 -1.60 -18.94
C LEU A 112 -40.84 -3.03 -19.30
N VAL A 113 -40.50 -3.24 -20.58
CA VAL A 113 -40.11 -4.52 -21.19
C VAL A 113 -38.76 -5.03 -20.63
N SER A 114 -37.99 -4.14 -20.01
CA SER A 114 -36.74 -4.44 -19.32
C SER A 114 -36.52 -3.46 -18.16
N PRO A 115 -35.78 -3.84 -17.10
CA PRO A 115 -35.34 -2.87 -16.10
C PRO A 115 -34.48 -1.83 -16.80
N ILE A 116 -34.98 -0.59 -16.90
CA ILE A 116 -34.19 0.52 -17.43
C ILE A 116 -32.94 0.65 -16.56
N GLU A 117 -31.77 0.65 -17.20
CA GLU A 117 -30.54 1.00 -16.51
C GLU A 117 -30.67 2.44 -16.00
N LYS A 118 -30.64 2.58 -14.69
CA LYS A 118 -30.84 3.83 -13.98
C LYS A 118 -29.56 4.21 -13.29
N LEU A 119 -29.20 5.47 -13.44
CA LEU A 119 -28.18 6.14 -12.66
C LEU A 119 -28.90 7.27 -11.92
N SER A 120 -28.82 7.29 -10.59
CA SER A 120 -29.47 8.32 -9.79
C SER A 120 -28.56 8.85 -8.70
N VAL A 121 -28.67 10.15 -8.45
CA VAL A 121 -27.93 10.83 -7.40
C VAL A 121 -28.88 11.06 -6.24
N ILE A 122 -28.49 10.62 -5.04
CA ILE A 122 -29.24 10.80 -3.80
C ILE A 122 -28.43 11.70 -2.88
N GLU A 123 -29.03 12.84 -2.54
CA GLU A 123 -28.45 13.81 -1.62
C GLU A 123 -29.20 13.84 -0.29
N GLY A 124 -28.43 13.90 0.78
CA GLY A 124 -28.95 14.07 2.13
C GLY A 124 -29.12 12.77 2.89
N LYS A 125 -28.61 12.80 4.12
CA LYS A 125 -28.50 11.66 5.06
C LYS A 125 -29.77 10.82 5.19
N LYS A 126 -30.94 11.46 5.38
CA LYS A 126 -32.22 10.76 5.54
C LYS A 126 -32.60 9.97 4.28
N LYS A 127 -32.43 10.55 3.09
CA LYS A 127 -32.76 9.88 1.82
C LYS A 127 -31.83 8.70 1.58
N ILE A 128 -30.53 8.87 1.86
CA ILE A 128 -29.52 7.82 1.72
C ILE A 128 -29.85 6.65 2.65
N PHE A 129 -30.12 6.88 3.94
CA PHE A 129 -30.45 5.78 4.86
C PHE A 129 -31.76 5.08 4.52
N ASN A 130 -32.77 5.81 4.05
CA ASN A 130 -33.99 5.18 3.54
C ASN A 130 -33.67 4.26 2.35
N LYS A 131 -32.81 4.69 1.43
CA LYS A 131 -32.37 3.85 0.30
C LYS A 131 -31.56 2.63 0.77
N ILE A 132 -30.64 2.80 1.72
CA ILE A 132 -29.88 1.67 2.30
C ILE A 132 -30.84 0.67 2.97
N SER A 133 -31.81 1.16 3.74
CA SER A 133 -32.84 0.32 4.40
C SER A 133 -33.68 -0.43 3.37
N GLN A 134 -34.06 0.24 2.28
CA GLN A 134 -34.76 -0.38 1.16
C GLN A 134 -33.90 -1.47 0.50
N MET A 135 -32.64 -1.19 0.19
CA MET A 135 -31.74 -2.18 -0.42
C MET A 135 -31.57 -3.40 0.46
N ILE A 136 -31.48 -3.20 1.78
CA ILE A 136 -31.43 -4.30 2.74
C ILE A 136 -32.74 -5.07 2.72
N SER A 137 -33.89 -4.40 2.85
CA SER A 137 -35.20 -5.07 2.89
C SER A 137 -35.56 -5.76 1.57
N GLU A 138 -34.95 -5.38 0.45
CA GLU A 138 -35.15 -6.03 -0.85
C GLU A 138 -34.08 -7.09 -1.17
N ALA A 139 -33.05 -7.25 -0.34
CA ALA A 139 -31.99 -8.24 -0.55
C ALA A 139 -32.53 -9.68 -0.45
N LYS A 140 -32.10 -10.54 -1.39
CA LYS A 140 -32.54 -11.95 -1.47
C LYS A 140 -31.40 -12.95 -1.32
N ARG A 141 -30.18 -12.59 -1.74
CA ARG A 141 -29.01 -13.49 -1.82
C ARG A 141 -27.85 -12.95 -1.01
N SER A 142 -27.46 -11.70 -1.26
CA SER A 142 -26.25 -11.14 -0.68
C SER A 142 -26.35 -9.64 -0.48
N PHE A 143 -25.67 -9.17 0.56
CA PHE A 143 -25.54 -7.76 0.87
C PHE A 143 -24.12 -7.48 1.35
N SER A 144 -23.36 -6.75 0.53
CA SER A 144 -21.97 -6.41 0.80
C SER A 144 -21.85 -4.92 1.09
N LEU A 145 -21.19 -4.58 2.20
CA LEU A 145 -21.01 -3.23 2.69
C LEU A 145 -19.52 -2.95 2.85
N ALA A 146 -19.00 -1.87 2.27
CA ALA A 146 -17.67 -1.37 2.59
C ALA A 146 -17.81 0.05 3.12
N LEU A 147 -17.74 0.21 4.44
CA LEU A 147 -17.91 1.50 5.13
C LEU A 147 -16.93 1.66 6.30
N PRO A 148 -16.41 2.88 6.56
CA PRO A 148 -15.67 3.16 7.78
C PRO A 148 -16.57 2.98 9.02
N VAL A 149 -15.96 2.76 10.19
CA VAL A 149 -16.69 2.45 11.44
C VAL A 149 -17.71 3.53 11.81
N PHE A 150 -17.42 4.81 11.55
CA PHE A 150 -18.36 5.90 11.83
C PHE A 150 -19.62 5.85 10.95
N ASP A 151 -19.50 5.46 9.69
CA ASP A 151 -20.64 5.33 8.79
C ASP A 151 -21.48 4.11 9.17
N LEU A 152 -20.83 3.01 9.59
CA LEU A 152 -21.52 1.84 10.16
C LEU A 152 -22.35 2.20 11.39
N PHE A 153 -21.81 3.02 12.28
CA PHE A 153 -22.56 3.51 13.44
C PHE A 153 -23.73 4.40 13.04
N GLY A 154 -23.57 5.21 11.99
CA GLY A 154 -24.68 5.97 11.39
C GLY A 154 -25.79 5.06 10.89
N VAL A 155 -25.45 3.98 10.18
CA VAL A 155 -26.41 2.97 9.69
C VAL A 155 -27.12 2.28 10.87
N GLU A 156 -26.39 1.91 11.91
CA GLU A 156 -26.93 1.32 13.14
C GLU A 156 -27.89 2.26 13.89
N HIS A 157 -27.51 3.52 14.08
CA HIS A 157 -28.34 4.50 14.78
C HIS A 157 -29.69 4.75 14.08
N TYR A 158 -29.74 4.58 12.77
CA TYR A 158 -30.98 4.69 11.99
C TYR A 158 -31.83 3.41 11.98
N GLY A 159 -31.45 2.38 12.76
CA GLY A 159 -32.18 1.12 12.89
C GLY A 159 -32.13 0.26 11.63
N VAL A 160 -31.17 0.53 10.74
CA VAL A 160 -31.10 -0.15 9.45
C VAL A 160 -30.78 -1.63 9.63
N PHE A 161 -29.86 -1.96 10.55
CA PHE A 161 -29.51 -3.34 10.86
C PHE A 161 -30.62 -4.10 11.61
N ASP A 162 -31.58 -3.41 12.23
CA ASP A 162 -32.74 -4.07 12.86
C ASP A 162 -33.59 -4.81 11.81
N SER A 163 -33.63 -4.29 10.58
CA SER A 163 -34.27 -4.96 9.44
C SER A 163 -33.57 -6.27 9.05
N ILE A 164 -32.29 -6.43 9.38
CA ILE A 164 -31.53 -7.67 9.18
C ILE A 164 -31.77 -8.64 10.36
N LEU A 165 -31.84 -8.12 11.59
CA LEU A 165 -31.99 -8.92 12.81
C LEU A 165 -33.38 -9.54 12.98
N HIS A 166 -34.44 -8.87 12.50
CA HIS A 166 -35.83 -9.26 12.76
C HIS A 166 -36.57 -9.89 11.56
N GLY A 167 -35.88 -10.16 10.44
CA GLY A 167 -36.50 -10.74 9.24
C GLY A 167 -36.67 -12.26 9.32
N GLN A 168 -37.90 -12.76 9.12
CA GLN A 168 -38.28 -14.18 9.28
C GLN A 168 -37.51 -15.19 8.40
N ASP A 169 -36.98 -14.79 7.23
CA ASP A 169 -36.36 -15.70 6.22
C ASP A 169 -34.87 -15.42 5.93
N ARG A 170 -34.19 -14.62 6.75
CA ARG A 170 -32.91 -14.00 6.34
C ARG A 170 -31.63 -14.69 6.80
N SER A 171 -31.75 -15.86 7.44
CA SER A 171 -30.59 -16.71 7.76
C SER A 171 -29.88 -17.24 6.51
N GLN A 172 -30.50 -17.14 5.32
CA GLN A 172 -29.94 -17.52 4.03
C GLN A 172 -29.25 -16.38 3.26
N ILE A 173 -29.38 -15.12 3.70
CA ILE A 173 -28.77 -13.97 3.01
C ILE A 173 -27.33 -13.81 3.50
N GLN A 174 -26.38 -13.81 2.57
CA GLN A 174 -24.97 -13.57 2.89
C GLN A 174 -24.71 -12.08 3.13
N VAL A 175 -24.53 -11.69 4.40
CA VAL A 175 -24.18 -10.31 4.75
C VAL A 175 -22.67 -10.18 5.01
N ARG A 176 -21.99 -9.35 4.23
CA ARG A 176 -20.55 -9.08 4.32
C ARG A 176 -20.32 -7.61 4.64
N ILE A 177 -19.61 -7.31 5.71
CA ILE A 177 -19.24 -5.94 6.08
C ILE A 177 -17.72 -5.83 6.15
N LEU A 178 -17.17 -4.98 5.30
CA LEU A 178 -15.78 -4.54 5.31
C LEU A 178 -15.68 -3.18 5.99
N THR A 179 -14.76 -3.03 6.94
CA THR A 179 -14.53 -1.76 7.63
C THR A 179 -13.05 -1.44 7.88
N GLN A 180 -12.77 -0.28 8.46
CA GLN A 180 -11.44 0.18 8.87
C GLN A 180 -11.37 0.35 10.38
N LEU A 181 -10.51 -0.43 11.02
CA LEU A 181 -10.33 -0.44 12.47
C LEU A 181 -9.00 0.22 12.84
N SER A 182 -9.04 1.12 13.82
CA SER A 182 -7.90 1.73 14.48
C SER A 182 -8.06 1.62 15.99
N SER A 183 -7.03 2.00 16.76
CA SER A 183 -7.09 2.02 18.23
C SER A 183 -8.25 2.87 18.75
N GLN A 184 -8.60 3.96 18.05
CA GLN A 184 -9.61 4.94 18.45
C GLN A 184 -11.06 4.44 18.35
N ASN A 185 -11.34 3.40 17.56
CA ASN A 185 -12.70 2.96 17.26
C ASN A 185 -12.96 1.47 17.56
N SER A 186 -12.05 0.83 18.30
CA SER A 186 -12.07 -0.59 18.63
C SER A 186 -13.27 -0.99 19.50
N GLU A 187 -13.61 -0.20 20.53
CA GLU A 187 -14.73 -0.47 21.43
C GLU A 187 -16.08 -0.42 20.70
N THR A 188 -16.32 0.61 19.89
CA THR A 188 -17.55 0.77 19.11
C THR A 188 -17.78 -0.44 18.19
N LEU A 189 -16.73 -0.90 17.53
CA LEU A 189 -16.82 -2.04 16.63
C LEU A 189 -17.04 -3.37 17.38
N LYS A 190 -16.51 -3.54 18.62
CA LYS A 190 -16.80 -4.70 19.46
C LYS A 190 -18.29 -4.82 19.76
N HIS A 191 -18.91 -3.72 20.18
CA HIS A 191 -20.35 -3.71 20.49
C HIS A 191 -21.18 -4.07 19.27
N LEU A 192 -20.87 -3.46 18.11
CA LEU A 192 -21.55 -3.78 16.86
C LEU A 192 -21.33 -5.24 16.44
N HIS A 193 -20.10 -5.75 16.56
CA HIS A 193 -19.79 -7.13 16.24
C HIS A 193 -20.57 -8.12 17.11
N LEU A 194 -20.66 -7.88 18.43
CA LEU A 194 -21.40 -8.75 19.35
C LEU A 194 -22.90 -8.82 19.00
N ARG A 195 -23.50 -7.69 18.64
CA ARG A 195 -24.91 -7.61 18.25
C ARG A 195 -25.19 -8.30 16.91
N LEU A 196 -24.30 -8.15 15.92
CA LEU A 196 -24.52 -8.64 14.56
C LEU A 196 -23.92 -10.03 14.28
N LYS A 197 -23.12 -10.58 15.20
CA LYS A 197 -22.36 -11.83 15.06
C LYS A 197 -23.13 -13.04 14.49
N PRO A 198 -24.42 -13.28 14.81
CA PRO A 198 -25.11 -14.47 14.30
C PRO A 198 -25.42 -14.38 12.80
N PHE A 199 -25.45 -13.17 12.24
CA PHE A 199 -26.05 -12.91 10.92
C PHE A 199 -25.08 -12.28 9.92
N VAL A 200 -23.93 -11.77 10.38
CA VAL A 200 -23.05 -10.94 9.56
C VAL A 200 -21.59 -11.37 9.67
N ASN A 201 -20.94 -11.51 8.52
CA ASN A 201 -19.49 -11.64 8.45
C ASN A 201 -18.87 -10.25 8.38
N ILE A 202 -18.13 -9.87 9.41
CA ILE A 202 -17.47 -8.57 9.47
C ILE A 202 -15.95 -8.77 9.43
N ARG A 203 -15.31 -8.11 8.46
CA ARG A 203 -13.86 -8.03 8.34
C ARG A 203 -13.39 -6.58 8.38
N ALA A 204 -12.15 -6.39 8.81
CA ALA A 204 -11.58 -5.06 8.98
C ALA A 204 -10.16 -4.99 8.40
N ARG A 205 -9.80 -3.82 7.92
CA ARG A 205 -8.45 -3.43 7.55
C ARG A 205 -7.93 -2.41 8.57
N ASN A 206 -6.63 -2.42 8.83
CA ASN A 206 -6.00 -1.43 9.70
C ASN A 206 -5.31 -0.34 8.84
N PRO A 207 -5.81 0.90 8.81
CA PRO A 207 -5.18 2.00 8.06
C PRO A 207 -3.70 2.23 8.42
N SER A 208 -3.31 1.94 9.67
CA SER A 208 -1.93 2.04 10.12
C SER A 208 -0.97 1.10 9.37
N LEU A 209 -1.48 0.07 8.69
CA LEU A 209 -0.68 -0.86 7.86
C LEU A 209 -0.52 -0.40 6.41
N GLY A 210 -0.76 0.89 6.12
CA GLY A 210 -0.55 1.47 4.78
C GLY A 210 -1.67 1.14 3.79
N PHE A 211 -2.79 0.61 4.28
CA PHE A 211 -3.97 0.43 3.46
C PHE A 211 -4.63 1.80 3.19
N PRO A 212 -4.80 2.21 1.93
CA PRO A 212 -5.44 3.49 1.61
C PRO A 212 -6.92 3.50 2.05
N LYS A 213 -7.51 4.70 2.12
CA LYS A 213 -8.97 4.86 2.24
C LYS A 213 -9.63 4.13 1.06
N PHE A 214 -10.61 3.28 1.35
CA PHE A 214 -11.34 2.57 0.31
C PHE A 214 -12.61 3.34 -0.10
N SER A 215 -13.06 3.10 -1.33
CA SER A 215 -14.33 3.62 -1.83
C SER A 215 -15.50 3.07 -1.01
N ARG A 216 -16.30 3.97 -0.45
CA ARG A 216 -17.49 3.61 0.32
C ARG A 216 -18.56 3.09 -0.62
N MET A 217 -19.02 1.86 -0.41
CA MET A 217 -19.97 1.21 -1.30
C MET A 217 -20.90 0.24 -0.59
N LEU A 218 -22.06 0.00 -1.19
CA LEU A 218 -23.00 -1.05 -0.84
C LEU A 218 -23.43 -1.77 -2.10
N ILE A 219 -23.41 -3.10 -2.10
CA ILE A 219 -23.83 -3.95 -3.21
C ILE A 219 -24.93 -4.88 -2.71
N ARG A 220 -26.08 -4.88 -3.38
CA ARG A 220 -27.22 -5.78 -3.11
C ARG A 220 -27.38 -6.75 -4.28
N ASP A 221 -27.31 -8.05 -3.99
CA ASP A 221 -27.60 -9.16 -4.92
C ASP A 221 -26.84 -9.11 -6.27
N GLU A 222 -25.77 -8.33 -6.38
CA GLU A 222 -25.12 -7.97 -7.66
C GLU A 222 -26.08 -7.34 -8.70
N GLU A 223 -27.19 -6.79 -8.24
CA GLU A 223 -28.22 -6.16 -9.07
C GLU A 223 -28.28 -4.64 -8.89
N GLU A 224 -27.84 -4.13 -7.73
CA GLU A 224 -27.84 -2.70 -7.44
C GLU A 224 -26.64 -2.34 -6.56
N ILE A 225 -25.99 -1.23 -6.89
CA ILE A 225 -24.88 -0.66 -6.13
C ILE A 225 -25.19 0.77 -5.71
N LEU A 226 -24.79 1.13 -4.49
CA LEU A 226 -24.76 2.48 -3.97
C LEU A 226 -23.31 2.87 -3.67
N LEU A 227 -22.83 3.94 -4.29
CA LEU A 227 -21.48 4.47 -4.13
C LEU A 227 -21.54 5.85 -3.49
N PHE A 228 -20.71 6.13 -2.48
CA PHE A 228 -20.61 7.49 -1.94
C PHE A 228 -19.59 8.28 -2.76
N ILE A 229 -20.00 9.45 -3.26
CA ILE A 229 -19.17 10.29 -4.12
C ILE A 229 -18.54 11.46 -3.34
N SER A 230 -19.21 11.93 -2.28
CA SER A 230 -18.68 12.96 -1.38
C SER A 230 -17.57 12.41 -0.47
N GLU A 231 -16.54 13.19 -0.18
CA GLU A 231 -15.51 12.81 0.81
C GLU A 231 -16.11 12.67 2.21
N GLY A 232 -15.80 11.56 2.89
CA GLY A 232 -16.18 11.36 4.29
C GLY A 232 -15.18 12.05 5.20
N GLY A 233 -15.60 13.10 5.91
CA GLY A 233 -14.82 13.74 6.97
C GLY A 233 -14.60 12.80 8.16
N ASN A 234 -13.41 12.86 8.75
CA ASN A 234 -12.98 11.99 9.86
C ASN A 234 -13.71 12.26 11.21
N GLN A 235 -14.71 13.15 11.28
CA GLN A 235 -15.23 13.65 12.57
C GLN A 235 -16.76 13.71 12.74
N SER A 236 -17.56 13.12 11.85
CA SER A 236 -19.01 13.08 12.07
C SER A 236 -19.65 11.91 11.32
N PRO A 237 -20.69 11.26 11.88
CA PRO A 237 -21.53 10.34 11.12
C PRO A 237 -22.24 11.13 10.01
N LEU A 238 -21.57 11.27 8.88
CA LEU A 238 -22.01 11.88 7.63
C LEU A 238 -22.35 13.38 7.78
N ASP A 239 -21.46 14.23 7.24
CA ASP A 239 -21.68 15.68 7.08
C ASP A 239 -23.03 16.00 6.41
N LYS A 240 -23.48 17.24 6.53
CA LYS A 240 -24.78 17.68 5.96
C LYS A 240 -24.87 17.51 4.42
N ASN A 241 -23.75 17.32 3.74
CA ASN A 241 -23.65 17.29 2.27
C ASN A 241 -23.15 15.92 1.74
N VAL A 242 -23.67 14.81 2.24
CA VAL A 242 -23.36 13.50 1.67
C VAL A 242 -24.21 13.23 0.43
N THR A 243 -23.52 12.78 -0.61
CA THR A 243 -24.09 12.44 -1.92
C THR A 243 -23.69 11.02 -2.32
N CYS A 244 -24.69 10.24 -2.73
CA CYS A 244 -24.52 8.88 -3.20
C CYS A 244 -24.98 8.73 -4.65
N LEU A 245 -24.26 7.95 -5.43
CA LEU A 245 -24.69 7.39 -6.70
C LEU A 245 -25.39 6.07 -6.44
N VAL A 246 -26.54 5.83 -7.08
CA VAL A 246 -27.20 4.53 -7.08
C VAL A 246 -27.42 4.09 -8.52
N THR A 247 -27.04 2.85 -8.83
CA THR A 247 -27.21 2.28 -10.15
C THR A 247 -27.44 0.78 -10.15
N ASN A 248 -28.19 0.31 -11.14
CA ASN A 248 -28.38 -1.09 -11.50
C ASN A 248 -27.61 -1.49 -12.79
N CYS A 249 -26.70 -0.63 -13.28
CA CYS A 249 -25.89 -0.92 -14.45
C CYS A 249 -24.89 -2.05 -14.15
N LYS A 250 -25.04 -3.18 -14.85
CA LYS A 250 -24.29 -4.42 -14.56
C LYS A 250 -22.78 -4.26 -14.69
N SER A 251 -22.31 -3.49 -15.68
CA SER A 251 -20.88 -3.27 -15.90
C SER A 251 -20.22 -2.53 -14.72
N ILE A 252 -20.90 -1.52 -14.17
CA ILE A 252 -20.44 -0.78 -12.99
C ILE A 252 -20.45 -1.70 -11.77
N ILE A 253 -21.53 -2.45 -11.57
CA ILE A 253 -21.65 -3.38 -10.45
C ILE A 253 -20.51 -4.40 -10.47
N GLN A 254 -20.25 -5.05 -11.62
CA GLN A 254 -19.18 -6.05 -11.75
C GLN A 254 -17.79 -5.44 -11.50
N SER A 255 -17.53 -4.24 -11.99
CA SER A 255 -16.26 -3.53 -11.75
C SER A 255 -16.03 -3.27 -10.26
N PHE A 256 -17.05 -2.75 -9.55
CA PHE A 256 -16.94 -2.45 -8.13
C PHE A 256 -17.05 -3.70 -7.24
N LEU A 257 -17.69 -4.76 -7.71
CA LEU A 257 -17.65 -6.06 -7.05
C LEU A 257 -16.21 -6.60 -7.03
N GLY A 258 -15.48 -6.50 -8.14
CA GLY A 258 -14.05 -6.84 -8.18
C GLY A 258 -13.22 -6.06 -7.16
N VAL A 259 -13.45 -4.74 -7.06
CA VAL A 259 -12.81 -3.89 -6.04
C VAL A 259 -13.18 -4.36 -4.62
N PHE A 260 -14.45 -4.68 -4.38
CA PHE A 260 -14.89 -5.19 -3.07
C PHE A 260 -14.19 -6.50 -2.71
N GLU A 261 -14.12 -7.47 -3.63
CA GLU A 261 -13.50 -8.78 -3.38
C GLU A 261 -12.00 -8.66 -3.09
N GLU A 262 -11.27 -7.79 -3.80
CA GLU A 262 -9.86 -7.50 -3.52
C GLU A 262 -9.69 -6.95 -2.09
N LEU A 263 -10.49 -5.94 -1.73
CA LEU A 263 -10.45 -5.37 -0.39
C LEU A 263 -10.83 -6.40 0.69
N TRP A 264 -11.74 -7.33 0.38
CA TRP A 264 -12.20 -8.39 1.26
C TRP A 264 -11.14 -9.48 1.49
N GLN A 265 -10.42 -9.87 0.44
CA GLN A 265 -9.28 -10.80 0.51
C GLN A 265 -8.16 -10.25 1.40
N ASP A 266 -7.86 -8.95 1.25
CA ASP A 266 -6.84 -8.24 2.03
C ASP A 266 -7.23 -7.91 3.48
N SER A 267 -8.43 -8.28 3.91
CA SER A 267 -8.98 -7.93 5.21
C SER A 267 -8.88 -9.07 6.23
N VAL A 268 -8.85 -8.70 7.50
CA VAL A 268 -8.68 -9.63 8.63
C VAL A 268 -10.00 -9.74 9.40
N LYS A 269 -10.30 -10.91 9.97
CA LYS A 269 -11.44 -11.03 10.90
C LYS A 269 -11.24 -10.09 12.09
N ILE A 270 -12.31 -9.43 12.52
CA ILE A 270 -12.28 -8.41 13.58
C ILE A 270 -11.54 -8.88 14.84
N LYS A 271 -11.78 -10.11 15.29
CA LYS A 271 -11.18 -10.63 16.53
C LYS A 271 -9.65 -10.57 16.52
N HIS A 272 -9.01 -10.95 15.42
CA HIS A 272 -7.55 -10.90 15.30
C HIS A 272 -7.07 -9.46 15.28
N LEU A 273 -7.77 -8.56 14.59
CA LEU A 273 -7.38 -7.16 14.50
C LEU A 273 -7.53 -6.41 15.82
N ILE A 274 -8.56 -6.74 16.61
CA ILE A 274 -8.72 -6.22 17.97
C ILE A 274 -7.57 -6.70 18.85
N ALA A 275 -7.25 -8.00 18.81
CA ALA A 275 -6.13 -8.54 19.57
C ALA A 275 -4.80 -7.89 19.17
N GLU A 276 -4.56 -7.62 17.87
CA GLU A 276 -3.38 -6.87 17.40
C GLU A 276 -3.31 -5.47 18.02
N ILE A 277 -4.44 -4.76 18.06
CA ILE A 277 -4.52 -3.40 18.59
C ILE A 277 -4.34 -3.37 20.10
N GLU A 278 -4.91 -4.32 20.83
CA GLU A 278 -4.85 -4.40 22.30
C GLU A 278 -3.50 -4.89 22.82
N THR A 279 -2.90 -5.86 22.14
CA THR A 279 -1.63 -6.46 22.57
C THR A 279 -0.41 -5.75 22.02
N GLY A 280 -0.60 -4.86 21.02
CA GLY A 280 0.49 -4.23 20.28
C GLY A 280 1.31 -5.20 19.40
N LYS A 281 1.01 -6.51 19.43
CA LYS A 281 1.68 -7.52 18.62
C LYS A 281 0.97 -7.64 17.28
N ILE A 282 1.65 -7.23 16.21
CA ILE A 282 1.17 -7.39 14.85
C ILE A 282 1.20 -8.89 14.52
N SER A 283 0.07 -9.48 14.13
CA SER A 283 0.07 -10.87 13.67
C SER A 283 1.02 -11.02 12.49
N PRO A 284 1.74 -12.15 12.36
CA PRO A 284 2.54 -12.44 11.18
C PRO A 284 1.72 -12.24 9.91
N LYS A 285 2.16 -11.31 9.06
CA LYS A 285 1.52 -11.04 7.77
C LYS A 285 2.53 -11.31 6.70
N THR A 286 2.22 -12.25 5.82
CA THR A 286 2.97 -12.51 4.59
C THR A 286 2.07 -12.18 3.42
N ARG A 287 2.52 -11.29 2.53
CA ARG A 287 1.74 -10.89 1.35
C ARG A 287 2.64 -10.60 0.16
N LEU A 288 2.08 -10.81 -1.02
CA LEU A 288 2.65 -10.36 -2.28
C LEU A 288 1.98 -9.06 -2.69
N ILE A 289 2.71 -7.95 -2.64
CA ILE A 289 2.20 -6.64 -3.07
C ILE A 289 2.44 -6.52 -4.58
N LYS A 290 1.37 -6.72 -5.37
CA LYS A 290 1.45 -6.71 -6.83
C LYS A 290 1.69 -5.32 -7.41
N SER A 291 1.04 -4.29 -6.88
CA SER A 291 1.11 -2.91 -7.36
C SER A 291 2.42 -2.23 -6.93
N PRO A 292 3.25 -1.74 -7.88
CA PRO A 292 4.48 -1.02 -7.57
C PRO A 292 4.28 0.21 -6.70
N LYS A 293 3.25 1.01 -7.02
CA LYS A 293 2.95 2.24 -6.29
C LYS A 293 2.59 1.94 -4.83
N SER A 294 1.74 0.94 -4.60
CA SER A 294 1.34 0.53 -3.25
C SER A 294 2.50 -0.08 -2.45
N ALA A 295 3.37 -0.85 -3.11
CA ALA A 295 4.58 -1.39 -2.50
C ALA A 295 5.56 -0.27 -2.12
N GLN A 296 5.78 0.70 -3.01
CA GLN A 296 6.63 1.88 -2.76
C GLN A 296 6.12 2.71 -1.59
N GLU A 297 4.84 3.09 -1.59
CA GLU A 297 4.21 3.85 -0.51
C GLU A 297 4.34 3.13 0.84
N TYR A 298 4.10 1.82 0.85
CA TYR A 298 4.21 1.02 2.07
C TYR A 298 5.66 0.88 2.55
N TYR A 299 6.60 0.64 1.63
CA TYR A 299 8.03 0.55 1.93
C TYR A 299 8.57 1.84 2.55
N HIS A 300 8.30 3.00 1.93
CA HIS A 300 8.70 4.29 2.49
C HIS A 300 8.03 4.57 3.84
N LYS A 301 6.76 4.19 4.00
CA LYS A 301 6.07 4.33 5.30
C LYS A 301 6.81 3.57 6.40
N VAL A 302 7.21 2.32 6.14
CA VAL A 302 7.96 1.51 7.11
C VAL A 302 9.34 2.11 7.38
N LEU A 303 10.06 2.50 6.34
CA LEU A 303 11.39 3.15 6.46
C LEU A 303 11.35 4.48 7.22
N ASN A 304 10.26 5.24 7.14
CA ASN A 304 10.09 6.48 7.89
C ASN A 304 9.80 6.24 9.40
N SER A 305 9.43 5.02 9.77
CA SER A 305 9.09 4.63 11.15
C SER A 305 10.15 3.80 11.88
N VAL A 306 11.35 3.68 11.29
CA VAL A 306 12.50 2.93 11.83
C VAL A 306 12.89 3.43 13.22
N LYS A 307 13.29 2.50 14.09
CA LYS A 307 13.69 2.81 15.48
C LYS A 307 15.04 2.23 15.90
N GLU A 308 15.43 1.08 15.39
CA GLU A 308 16.58 0.32 15.89
C GLU A 308 17.62 0.07 14.79
N ASP A 309 17.24 -0.60 13.71
CA ASP A 309 18.20 -1.02 12.70
C ASP A 309 17.60 -1.24 11.30
N VAL A 310 18.42 -1.00 10.29
CA VAL A 310 18.10 -1.27 8.89
C VAL A 310 19.22 -2.07 8.24
N LEU A 311 18.89 -3.25 7.73
CA LEU A 311 19.78 -4.09 6.93
C LEU A 311 19.30 -4.13 5.49
N LEU A 312 20.11 -3.61 4.56
CA LEU A 312 19.81 -3.51 3.14
C LEU A 312 20.74 -4.39 2.31
N ILE A 313 20.17 -5.18 1.41
CA ILE A 313 20.84 -5.81 0.29
C ILE A 313 20.30 -5.15 -0.97
N THR A 314 21.18 -4.49 -1.73
CA THR A 314 20.80 -3.67 -2.88
C THR A 314 21.73 -3.90 -4.06
N SER A 315 21.27 -3.56 -5.26
CA SER A 315 22.11 -3.58 -6.46
C SER A 315 23.10 -2.42 -6.48
N SER A 316 24.06 -2.46 -7.41
CA SER A 316 24.99 -1.35 -7.65
C SER A 316 24.27 -0.04 -7.98
N LYS A 317 23.16 -0.12 -8.74
CA LYS A 317 22.30 1.04 -9.04
C LYS A 317 21.51 1.50 -7.81
N GLY A 318 20.90 0.58 -7.06
CA GLY A 318 20.19 0.92 -5.84
C GLY A 318 21.10 1.55 -4.77
N LEU A 319 22.40 1.18 -4.74
CA LEU A 319 23.39 1.84 -3.89
C LEU A 319 23.57 3.32 -4.25
N ILE A 320 23.61 3.65 -5.55
CA ILE A 320 23.69 5.04 -6.05
C ILE A 320 22.38 5.79 -5.73
N GLU A 321 21.22 5.13 -5.83
CA GLU A 321 19.94 5.75 -5.48
C GLU A 321 19.84 6.04 -3.98
N LEU A 322 20.28 5.11 -3.14
CA LEU A 322 20.32 5.30 -1.69
C LEU A 322 21.21 6.48 -1.29
N SER A 323 22.36 6.67 -1.94
CA SER A 323 23.28 7.78 -1.60
C SER A 323 22.68 9.17 -1.88
N LYS A 324 21.65 9.26 -2.74
CA LYS A 324 20.95 10.52 -3.04
C LYS A 324 19.97 10.94 -1.93
N ASN A 325 19.48 10.01 -1.11
CA ASN A 325 18.49 10.28 -0.05
C ASN A 325 19.14 10.73 1.26
N ARG A 326 19.89 11.83 1.20
CA ARG A 326 20.69 12.32 2.32
C ARG A 326 19.88 12.69 3.56
N GLU A 327 18.75 13.37 3.40
CA GLU A 327 17.89 13.78 4.52
C GLU A 327 17.40 12.59 5.35
N GLN A 328 17.07 11.48 4.69
CA GLN A 328 16.63 10.26 5.37
C GLN A 328 17.77 9.60 6.16
N LEU A 329 18.97 9.55 5.58
CA LEU A 329 20.16 9.00 6.24
C LEU A 329 20.57 9.84 7.47
N GLU A 330 20.50 11.16 7.36
CA GLU A 330 20.75 12.08 8.47
C GLU A 330 19.72 11.87 9.60
N ASN A 331 18.42 11.81 9.27
CA ASN A 331 17.35 11.53 10.24
C ASN A 331 17.51 10.16 10.95
N TRP A 332 17.98 9.13 10.25
CA TRP A 332 18.28 7.84 10.88
C TRP A 332 19.51 7.92 11.79
N THR A 333 20.54 8.66 11.39
CA THR A 333 21.75 8.87 12.19
C THR A 333 21.42 9.67 13.47
N ASP A 334 20.59 10.71 13.37
CA ASP A 334 20.12 11.52 14.51
C ASP A 334 19.29 10.70 15.52
N LYS A 335 18.67 9.61 15.06
CA LYS A 335 17.90 8.67 15.87
C LYS A 335 18.72 7.47 16.38
N ASP A 336 20.03 7.47 16.16
CA ASP A 336 20.95 6.39 16.53
C ASP A 336 20.57 5.02 15.93
N VAL A 337 20.01 5.04 14.71
CA VAL A 337 19.64 3.83 13.97
C VAL A 337 20.89 3.18 13.37
N THR A 338 21.06 1.87 13.58
CA THR A 338 22.15 1.11 12.96
C THR A 338 21.84 0.82 11.49
N ILE A 339 22.64 1.35 10.55
CA ILE A 339 22.45 1.15 9.11
C ILE A 339 23.55 0.24 8.55
N ARG A 340 23.15 -0.88 7.94
CA ARG A 340 24.04 -1.87 7.31
C ARG A 340 23.62 -2.11 5.86
N ILE A 341 24.56 -1.94 4.93
CA ILE A 341 24.30 -2.05 3.49
C ILE A 341 25.26 -3.05 2.87
N MET A 342 24.72 -4.02 2.13
CA MET A 342 25.47 -4.95 1.29
C MET A 342 25.10 -4.73 -0.17
N ALA A 343 26.09 -4.47 -1.02
CA ALA A 343 25.88 -4.29 -2.45
C ALA A 343 27.10 -4.69 -3.28
N PRO A 344 26.95 -5.00 -4.58
CA PRO A 344 28.09 -5.08 -5.48
C PRO A 344 28.70 -3.69 -5.68
N ILE A 345 29.90 -3.52 -5.12
CA ILE A 345 30.72 -2.32 -5.26
C ILE A 345 31.56 -2.47 -6.53
N VAL A 346 31.36 -1.55 -7.46
CA VAL A 346 31.96 -1.48 -8.80
C VAL A 346 32.48 -0.07 -9.04
N ASN A 347 33.27 0.16 -10.09
CA ASN A 347 33.88 1.46 -10.36
C ASN A 347 32.85 2.59 -10.46
N GLU A 348 31.66 2.29 -11.01
CA GLU A 348 30.59 3.24 -11.25
C GLU A 348 29.91 3.73 -9.96
N ASN A 349 30.02 3.01 -8.84
CA ASN A 349 29.34 3.37 -7.58
C ASN A 349 30.31 3.64 -6.41
N LEU A 350 31.60 3.84 -6.68
CA LEU A 350 32.60 4.14 -5.66
C LEU A 350 32.31 5.46 -4.92
N GLU A 351 31.89 6.50 -5.65
CA GLU A 351 31.55 7.79 -5.05
C GLU A 351 30.33 7.65 -4.11
N ALA A 352 29.27 6.99 -4.57
CA ALA A 352 28.09 6.70 -3.76
C ALA A 352 28.45 5.89 -2.50
N THR A 353 29.35 4.90 -2.64
CA THR A 353 29.87 4.11 -1.52
C THR A 353 30.59 4.99 -0.49
N GLN A 354 31.46 5.89 -0.94
CA GLN A 354 32.18 6.82 -0.04
C GLN A 354 31.24 7.77 0.70
N GLN A 355 30.15 8.21 0.05
CA GLN A 355 29.14 9.04 0.70
C GLN A 355 28.38 8.27 1.78
N LEU A 356 27.97 7.03 1.47
CA LEU A 356 27.21 6.17 2.39
C LEU A 356 28.04 5.73 3.61
N LEU A 357 29.35 5.54 3.47
CA LEU A 357 30.24 5.18 4.58
C LEU A 357 30.28 6.21 5.72
N LYS A 358 29.76 7.43 5.50
CA LYS A 358 29.61 8.45 6.55
C LYS A 358 28.44 8.19 7.49
N PHE A 359 27.44 7.44 7.04
CA PHE A 359 26.18 7.20 7.73
C PHE A 359 25.94 5.72 8.05
N ALA A 360 26.55 4.82 7.28
CA ALA A 360 26.27 3.39 7.32
C ALA A 360 27.53 2.54 7.19
N GLU A 361 27.49 1.32 7.71
CA GLU A 361 28.46 0.30 7.33
C GLU A 361 28.09 -0.22 5.93
N VAL A 362 29.04 -0.19 4.99
CA VAL A 362 28.83 -0.66 3.61
C VAL A 362 29.82 -1.79 3.30
N ARG A 363 29.33 -2.94 2.84
CA ARG A 363 30.14 -4.12 2.48
C ARG A 363 29.89 -4.58 1.05
N HIS A 364 30.95 -5.05 0.41
CA HIS A 364 30.85 -5.65 -0.92
C HIS A 364 30.23 -7.06 -0.85
N ILE A 365 29.30 -7.35 -1.77
CA ILE A 365 28.81 -8.70 -2.06
C ILE A 365 28.80 -8.93 -3.58
N PRO A 366 28.97 -10.18 -4.06
CA PRO A 366 28.86 -10.47 -5.49
C PRO A 366 27.42 -10.29 -6.01
N ALA A 367 27.27 -10.17 -7.32
CA ALA A 367 25.97 -10.20 -7.98
C ALA A 367 25.28 -11.59 -7.80
N GLY A 368 23.95 -11.64 -7.89
CA GLY A 368 23.12 -12.85 -7.79
C GLY A 368 22.08 -12.86 -6.65
N TYR A 369 22.17 -11.96 -5.66
CA TYR A 369 21.20 -11.92 -4.55
C TYR A 369 19.93 -11.14 -4.90
N PHE A 370 18.84 -11.47 -4.19
CA PHE A 370 17.62 -10.69 -4.20
C PHE A 370 17.80 -9.43 -3.36
N GLU A 371 17.34 -8.30 -3.89
CA GLU A 371 17.25 -7.09 -3.08
C GLU A 371 16.32 -7.33 -1.89
N THR A 372 16.85 -7.10 -0.69
CA THR A 372 16.20 -7.46 0.56
C THR A 372 16.39 -6.33 1.56
N SER A 373 15.33 -5.90 2.21
CA SER A 373 15.39 -4.92 3.28
C SER A 373 14.79 -5.52 4.55
N ILE A 374 15.55 -5.50 5.65
CA ILE A 374 15.06 -5.86 6.98
C ILE A 374 15.08 -4.59 7.84
N VAL A 375 13.95 -4.26 8.46
CA VAL A 375 13.77 -3.09 9.32
C VAL A 375 13.35 -3.53 10.71
N ASP A 376 14.09 -3.08 11.73
CA ASP A 376 13.90 -3.32 13.16
C ASP A 376 13.69 -4.80 13.55
N GLY A 377 14.15 -5.73 12.69
CA GLY A 377 13.87 -7.17 12.83
C GLY A 377 12.38 -7.55 12.77
N GLN A 378 11.50 -6.63 12.36
CA GLN A 378 10.04 -6.80 12.35
C GLN A 378 9.42 -6.76 10.96
N HIS A 379 10.15 -6.22 9.99
CA HIS A 379 9.68 -6.10 8.61
C HIS A 379 10.74 -6.60 7.65
N LEU A 380 10.35 -7.48 6.73
CA LEU A 380 11.19 -7.93 5.63
C LEU A 380 10.50 -7.66 4.30
N PHE A 381 11.24 -7.02 3.40
CA PHE A 381 10.87 -6.81 2.02
C PHE A 381 11.85 -7.56 1.12
N GLN A 382 11.34 -8.25 0.11
CA GLN A 382 12.12 -8.87 -0.96
C GLN A 382 11.56 -8.42 -2.31
N PHE A 383 12.44 -7.92 -3.16
CA PHE A 383 12.09 -7.41 -4.48
C PHE A 383 12.49 -8.45 -5.52
N LYS A 384 11.64 -8.65 -6.54
CA LYS A 384 11.78 -9.74 -7.53
C LYS A 384 13.03 -9.60 -8.43
N ARG A 385 13.78 -8.50 -8.34
CA ARG A 385 14.93 -8.22 -9.20
C ARG A 385 16.16 -9.01 -8.75
N HIS A 386 16.61 -9.93 -9.61
CA HIS A 386 17.94 -10.51 -9.51
C HIS A 386 18.97 -9.51 -10.05
N PHE A 387 20.18 -9.48 -9.49
CA PHE A 387 21.30 -8.74 -10.07
C PHE A 387 21.69 -9.39 -11.42
N THR A 388 21.27 -8.84 -12.55
CA THR A 388 21.81 -9.18 -13.86
C THR A 388 22.92 -8.19 -14.25
N GLN A 389 24.02 -8.70 -14.81
CA GLN A 389 25.11 -7.86 -15.36
C GLN A 389 24.71 -7.15 -16.67
N GLU A 390 23.59 -7.54 -17.29
CA GLU A 390 23.13 -6.97 -18.56
C GLU A 390 22.07 -5.87 -18.35
N ASN A 391 22.34 -4.70 -18.93
CA ASN A 391 21.40 -3.61 -19.20
C ASN A 391 20.29 -4.04 -20.19
N LYS A 392 19.55 -5.11 -19.92
CA LYS A 392 18.24 -5.25 -20.56
C LYS A 392 17.28 -4.32 -19.83
N ALA A 393 16.68 -3.42 -20.60
CA ALA A 393 15.63 -2.54 -20.16
C ALA A 393 14.42 -3.40 -19.75
N ASP A 394 14.46 -3.98 -18.55
CA ASP A 394 13.30 -4.58 -17.93
C ASP A 394 12.28 -3.47 -17.71
N THR A 395 11.16 -3.58 -18.41
CA THR A 395 9.99 -2.72 -18.32
C THR A 395 9.25 -2.84 -16.98
N GLN A 396 9.74 -3.67 -16.05
CA GLN A 396 9.16 -3.84 -14.72
C GLN A 396 9.69 -2.81 -13.72
N SER A 397 8.76 -2.23 -12.97
CA SER A 397 9.06 -1.31 -11.88
C SER A 397 9.81 -2.04 -10.77
N PHE A 398 10.76 -1.39 -10.11
CA PHE A 398 11.51 -1.94 -8.98
C PHE A 398 10.63 -2.63 -7.92
N PHE A 399 9.46 -2.05 -7.66
CA PHE A 399 8.50 -2.51 -6.66
C PHE A 399 7.49 -3.54 -7.17
N ASP A 400 7.58 -4.00 -8.42
CA ASP A 400 6.69 -5.03 -8.97
C ASP A 400 6.78 -6.33 -8.17
N ASN A 401 5.62 -6.86 -7.76
CA ASN A 401 5.51 -8.13 -7.02
C ASN A 401 6.42 -8.19 -5.78
N THR A 402 6.44 -7.11 -4.98
CA THR A 402 7.22 -7.04 -3.74
C THR A 402 6.68 -8.06 -2.73
N PHE A 403 7.54 -8.96 -2.27
CA PHE A 403 7.23 -9.85 -1.17
C PHE A 403 7.45 -9.10 0.15
N TYR A 404 6.44 -9.09 1.01
CA TYR A 404 6.54 -8.53 2.35
C TYR A 404 6.15 -9.57 3.39
N THR A 405 6.91 -9.62 4.48
CA THR A 405 6.53 -10.38 5.66
C THR A 405 6.84 -9.66 6.97
N SER A 406 5.99 -9.88 7.97
CA SER A 406 6.21 -9.54 9.39
C SER A 406 6.28 -10.80 10.28
N ASP A 407 6.47 -11.97 9.68
CA ASP A 407 6.63 -13.23 10.40
C ASP A 407 8.00 -13.28 11.07
N SER A 408 8.02 -13.25 12.41
CA SER A 408 9.25 -13.19 13.18
C SER A 408 10.16 -14.40 12.95
N GLU A 409 9.61 -15.58 12.71
CA GLU A 409 10.41 -16.79 12.51
C GLU A 409 11.11 -16.74 11.14
N TYR A 410 10.39 -16.36 10.09
CA TYR A 410 10.95 -16.19 8.75
C TYR A 410 11.97 -15.05 8.70
N ILE A 411 11.67 -13.93 9.35
CA ILE A 411 12.59 -12.78 9.43
C ILE A 411 13.85 -13.17 10.18
N GLN A 412 13.74 -13.85 11.32
CA GLN A 412 14.91 -14.26 12.09
C GLN A 412 15.80 -15.24 11.30
N LYS A 413 15.18 -16.23 10.62
CA LYS A 413 15.91 -17.15 9.73
C LYS A 413 16.66 -16.40 8.64
N THR A 414 15.99 -15.48 7.95
CA THR A 414 16.60 -14.68 6.87
C THR A 414 17.69 -13.77 7.42
N ARG A 415 17.45 -13.07 8.53
CA ARG A 415 18.42 -12.20 9.19
C ARG A 415 19.67 -12.97 9.60
N ASN A 416 19.53 -14.18 10.14
CA ASN A 416 20.67 -15.04 10.48
C ASN A 416 21.49 -15.41 9.24
N LEU A 417 20.84 -15.76 8.12
CA LEU A 417 21.53 -16.02 6.85
C LEU A 417 22.31 -14.79 6.37
N LEU A 418 21.68 -13.62 6.39
CA LEU A 418 22.31 -12.37 5.96
C LEU A 418 23.42 -11.93 6.93
N HIS A 419 23.28 -12.20 8.22
CA HIS A 419 24.31 -11.90 9.21
C HIS A 419 25.54 -12.79 9.03
N ASN A 420 25.34 -14.06 8.68
CA ASN A 420 26.44 -14.95 8.31
C ASN A 420 27.17 -14.46 7.06
N MET A 421 26.45 -13.95 6.05
CA MET A 421 27.06 -13.29 4.90
C MET A 421 27.83 -12.03 5.33
N TRP A 422 27.21 -11.17 6.15
CA TRP A 422 27.82 -9.96 6.68
C TRP A 422 29.15 -10.24 7.38
N LYS A 423 29.22 -11.26 8.24
CA LYS A 423 30.46 -11.65 8.93
C LYS A 423 31.57 -12.10 7.98
N LYS A 424 31.22 -12.72 6.85
CA LYS A 424 32.18 -13.21 5.85
C LYS A 424 32.65 -12.09 4.90
N THR A 425 31.92 -10.97 4.82
CA THR A 425 32.29 -9.82 3.98
C THR A 425 33.03 -8.77 4.79
N HIS A 426 33.98 -8.08 4.16
CA HIS A 426 34.81 -7.06 4.81
C HIS A 426 34.45 -5.67 4.27
N THR A 427 34.60 -4.65 5.12
CA THR A 427 34.46 -3.25 4.73
C THR A 427 35.60 -2.86 3.78
N PRO A 428 35.34 -2.21 2.61
CA PRO A 428 36.40 -1.83 1.69
C PRO A 428 37.39 -0.86 2.36
N PRO A 429 38.71 -1.06 2.21
CA PRO A 429 39.69 -0.15 2.79
C PRO A 429 39.63 1.22 2.12
N SER A 430 39.46 2.27 2.93
CA SER A 430 39.34 3.68 2.49
C SER A 430 40.58 4.20 1.73
N GLN A 431 41.76 3.59 1.93
CA GLN A 431 43.01 3.94 1.22
C GLN A 431 43.10 3.33 -0.20
N GLY A 432 42.56 2.13 -0.45
CA GLY A 432 42.64 1.47 -1.76
C GLY A 432 41.74 2.12 -2.83
N LEU A 433 40.67 2.79 -2.41
CA LEU A 433 39.78 3.56 -3.28
C LEU A 433 40.46 4.80 -3.89
N ARG A 434 41.41 5.42 -3.18
CA ARG A 434 42.14 6.61 -3.67
C ARG A 434 43.22 6.28 -4.72
N SER A 435 43.78 5.06 -4.68
CA SER A 435 44.78 4.63 -5.67
C SER A 435 44.19 4.30 -7.04
N ILE A 436 42.90 3.90 -7.09
CA ILE A 436 42.18 3.57 -8.33
C ILE A 436 41.78 4.84 -9.11
N THR A 437 41.58 5.96 -8.41
CA THR A 437 41.19 7.26 -9.01
C THR A 437 42.33 8.05 -9.65
N ARG A 438 43.56 7.53 -9.72
CA ARG A 438 44.64 8.19 -10.50
C ARG A 438 44.57 7.72 -11.95
N PRO A 439 44.30 8.61 -12.93
CA PRO A 439 44.33 8.22 -14.33
C PRO A 439 45.78 7.94 -14.74
N SER A 440 46.12 6.67 -15.00
CA SER A 440 47.31 6.35 -15.78
C SER A 440 47.03 6.74 -17.23
N SER A 441 47.64 7.83 -17.68
CA SER A 441 47.62 8.26 -19.07
C SER A 441 48.38 7.23 -19.93
N THR A 442 47.67 6.32 -20.58
CA THR A 442 48.18 5.58 -21.73
C THR A 442 47.08 5.47 -22.77
N THR A 443 47.36 6.05 -23.93
CA THR A 443 46.56 6.07 -25.15
C THR A 443 46.03 4.67 -25.48
N GLU A 444 44.71 4.49 -25.40
CA GLU A 444 44.05 3.22 -25.72
C GLU A 444 44.15 2.93 -27.22
N THR A 445 44.84 1.86 -27.57
CA THR A 445 44.53 1.12 -28.80
C THR A 445 43.51 0.04 -28.44
N PRO A 446 42.47 -0.20 -29.25
CA PRO A 446 41.41 -1.12 -28.90
C PRO A 446 41.95 -2.55 -28.82
N ILE A 447 41.92 -3.13 -27.61
CA ILE A 447 42.18 -4.55 -27.40
C ILE A 447 40.94 -5.30 -27.87
N VAL A 448 41.05 -6.04 -28.97
CA VAL A 448 39.98 -6.92 -29.46
C VAL A 448 39.85 -8.11 -28.51
N HIS A 449 38.79 -8.13 -27.70
CA HIS A 449 38.48 -9.25 -26.81
C HIS A 449 37.69 -10.31 -27.56
N THR A 450 38.31 -11.47 -27.84
CA THR A 450 37.65 -12.67 -28.35
C THR A 450 37.68 -13.74 -27.27
N SER A 451 36.57 -13.98 -26.58
CA SER A 451 36.47 -15.11 -25.65
C SER A 451 36.17 -16.38 -26.43
N ILE A 452 37.17 -17.24 -26.60
CA ILE A 452 36.98 -18.60 -27.11
C ILE A 452 37.23 -19.54 -25.94
N LEU A 453 36.15 -20.09 -25.37
CA LEU A 453 36.19 -21.18 -24.40
C LEU A 453 36.37 -22.50 -25.16
N GLU A 454 37.60 -22.80 -25.58
CA GLU A 454 37.98 -24.10 -26.12
C GLU A 454 38.88 -24.84 -25.14
N ARG A 455 38.50 -26.07 -24.79
CA ARG A 455 39.33 -26.99 -24.01
C ARG A 455 40.48 -27.48 -24.90
N ARG A 456 41.64 -26.81 -24.86
CA ARG A 456 42.82 -27.23 -25.62
C ARG A 456 43.68 -28.18 -24.78
N ALA A 457 43.92 -29.38 -25.33
CA ALA A 457 44.72 -30.41 -24.69
C ALA A 457 46.23 -30.09 -24.77
N ALA A 458 46.89 -30.28 -23.62
CA ALA A 458 48.32 -30.50 -23.36
C ALA A 458 49.37 -29.89 -24.31
N VAL A 459 50.06 -28.85 -23.83
CA VAL A 459 51.44 -28.57 -24.24
C VAL A 459 52.29 -29.78 -23.84
N THR A 460 52.66 -30.63 -24.81
CA THR A 460 53.66 -31.68 -24.58
C THR A 460 55.00 -31.02 -24.30
N ASN A 461 55.51 -31.19 -23.07
CA ASN A 461 56.87 -30.85 -22.68
C ASN A 461 57.85 -31.45 -23.70
N VAL A 462 58.46 -30.60 -24.52
CA VAL A 462 59.60 -31.00 -25.36
C VAL A 462 60.78 -31.20 -24.41
N LYS A 463 61.10 -32.47 -24.11
CA LYS A 463 62.33 -32.83 -23.41
C LYS A 463 63.52 -32.39 -24.28
N TYR A 464 64.20 -31.32 -23.89
CA TYR A 464 65.50 -30.99 -24.46
C TYR A 464 66.56 -31.96 -23.92
N PRO A 465 67.35 -32.64 -24.78
CA PRO A 465 68.50 -33.40 -24.32
C PRO A 465 69.54 -32.46 -23.68
N HIS A 466 70.31 -33.03 -22.76
CA HIS A 466 71.14 -32.36 -21.76
C HIS A 466 72.11 -31.27 -22.25
N SER A 467 72.43 -30.38 -21.30
CA SER A 467 73.27 -29.19 -21.36
C SER A 467 74.51 -29.30 -22.25
N ARG A 468 74.52 -28.50 -23.33
CA ARG A 468 75.74 -27.84 -23.80
C ARG A 468 75.69 -26.39 -23.35
N THR A 469 76.83 -25.80 -23.01
CA THR A 469 76.94 -24.36 -22.69
C THR A 469 76.67 -23.58 -23.97
N ILE A 470 75.42 -23.17 -24.20
CA ILE A 470 75.02 -22.41 -25.38
C ILE A 470 75.46 -20.96 -25.15
N THR A 471 76.29 -20.41 -26.04
CA THR A 471 76.67 -18.99 -25.96
C THR A 471 75.56 -18.11 -26.53
N ARG A 472 75.54 -16.82 -26.16
CA ARG A 472 74.57 -15.84 -26.72
C ARG A 472 74.59 -15.81 -28.24
N LYS A 473 75.75 -16.05 -28.85
CA LYS A 473 75.92 -16.12 -30.31
C LYS A 473 75.22 -17.34 -30.90
N ASP A 474 75.38 -18.51 -30.29
CA ASP A 474 74.72 -19.75 -30.73
C ASP A 474 73.18 -19.64 -30.67
N VAL A 475 72.65 -18.96 -29.65
CA VAL A 475 71.20 -18.67 -29.53
C VAL A 475 70.75 -17.78 -30.68
N LEU A 476 71.47 -16.70 -30.96
CA LEU A 476 71.11 -15.75 -32.02
C LEU A 476 71.22 -16.38 -33.42
N ASP A 477 72.25 -17.18 -33.66
CA ASP A 477 72.43 -17.90 -34.93
C ASP A 477 71.33 -18.95 -35.13
N LYS A 478 70.93 -19.65 -34.05
CA LYS A 478 69.79 -20.57 -34.08
C LYS A 478 68.48 -19.85 -34.35
N ILE A 479 68.22 -18.71 -33.70
CA ILE A 479 67.03 -17.89 -33.98
C ILE A 479 67.02 -17.44 -35.44
N LYS A 480 68.16 -17.00 -35.98
CA LYS A 480 68.27 -16.55 -37.37
C LYS A 480 67.99 -17.68 -38.36
N LYS A 481 68.54 -18.89 -38.11
CA LYS A 481 68.29 -20.09 -38.91
C LYS A 481 66.81 -20.50 -38.88
N GLU A 482 66.19 -20.50 -37.70
CA GLU A 482 64.76 -20.83 -37.56
C GLU A 482 63.86 -19.78 -38.21
N LYS A 483 64.21 -18.49 -38.14
CA LYS A 483 63.48 -17.41 -38.85
C LYS A 483 63.51 -17.60 -40.38
N GLN A 484 64.62 -18.10 -40.93
CA GLN A 484 64.71 -18.45 -42.36
C GLN A 484 63.79 -19.64 -42.72
N LEU A 485 63.79 -20.70 -41.91
CA LEU A 485 62.92 -21.87 -42.13
C LEU A 485 61.42 -21.51 -42.13
N VAL A 486 61.00 -20.56 -41.28
CA VAL A 486 59.60 -20.10 -41.24
C VAL A 486 59.21 -19.28 -42.46
N ALA A 487 60.15 -18.52 -43.04
CA ALA A 487 59.90 -17.80 -44.28
C ALA A 487 59.72 -18.75 -45.48
N GLU A 488 60.40 -19.91 -45.46
CA GLU A 488 60.31 -20.95 -46.49
C GLU A 488 59.07 -21.86 -46.33
N GLU A 489 58.64 -22.16 -45.10
CA GLU A 489 57.49 -23.05 -44.82
C GLU A 489 56.11 -22.38 -44.83
N LYS A 490 56.01 -21.06 -45.05
CA LYS A 490 54.72 -20.34 -45.09
C LYS A 490 53.76 -20.82 -46.19
N GLU A 491 54.21 -21.63 -47.14
CA GLU A 491 53.41 -22.12 -48.28
C GLU A 491 52.77 -23.50 -48.08
N GLN A 492 53.01 -24.22 -46.98
CA GLN A 492 52.36 -25.52 -46.75
C GLN A 492 51.86 -25.70 -45.31
N ASP A 493 50.79 -26.51 -45.19
CA ASP A 493 50.07 -26.86 -43.96
C ASP A 493 50.99 -27.61 -42.97
N SER A 494 51.87 -26.83 -42.33
CA SER A 494 52.91 -27.30 -41.43
C SER A 494 52.30 -27.75 -40.11
N LYS A 495 52.60 -28.99 -39.70
CA LYS A 495 52.24 -29.52 -38.37
C LYS A 495 52.88 -28.74 -37.21
N THR A 496 53.79 -27.80 -37.48
CA THR A 496 54.55 -27.08 -36.45
C THR A 496 54.44 -25.57 -36.63
N MET A 497 53.71 -24.91 -35.72
CA MET A 497 53.66 -23.45 -35.65
C MET A 497 54.86 -22.91 -34.88
N ARG A 498 55.63 -21.99 -35.49
CA ARG A 498 56.77 -21.32 -34.84
C ARG A 498 56.44 -19.87 -34.50
N PHE A 499 56.72 -19.49 -33.25
CA PHE A 499 56.48 -18.15 -32.70
C PHE A 499 57.81 -17.54 -32.23
N PHE A 500 58.10 -16.30 -32.63
CA PHE A 500 59.30 -15.57 -32.23
C PHE A 500 58.89 -14.30 -31.48
N GLY A 501 59.49 -14.04 -30.33
CA GLY A 501 59.14 -12.86 -29.55
C GLY A 501 59.55 -12.95 -28.09
N HIS A 502 58.99 -12.04 -27.29
CA HIS A 502 59.14 -12.03 -25.84
C HIS A 502 57.84 -12.51 -25.19
N VAL A 503 57.99 -13.38 -24.19
CA VAL A 503 56.88 -13.85 -23.35
C VAL A 503 57.25 -13.59 -21.90
N ALA A 504 56.32 -13.00 -21.16
CA ALA A 504 56.41 -12.86 -19.72
C ALA A 504 55.23 -13.57 -19.06
N TRP A 505 55.51 -14.31 -18.00
CA TRP A 505 54.51 -15.02 -17.22
C TRP A 505 54.46 -14.46 -15.80
N ALA A 506 53.25 -14.25 -15.29
CA ALA A 506 53.02 -13.90 -13.90
C ALA A 506 51.86 -14.73 -13.34
N ILE A 507 52.06 -15.28 -12.14
CA ILE A 507 50.98 -15.89 -11.38
C ILE A 507 50.46 -14.82 -10.42
N ILE A 508 49.16 -14.56 -10.47
CA ILE A 508 48.49 -13.69 -9.50
C ILE A 508 47.68 -14.60 -8.59
N HIS A 509 48.04 -14.60 -7.32
CA HIS A 509 47.23 -15.18 -6.25
C HIS A 509 46.25 -14.10 -5.78
N PRO A 510 45.00 -14.11 -6.25
CA PRO A 510 44.02 -13.15 -5.77
C PRO A 510 43.82 -13.34 -4.26
N PRO A 511 43.65 -12.25 -3.49
CA PRO A 511 43.31 -12.37 -2.07
C PRO A 511 42.10 -13.29 -1.89
N GLU A 512 42.11 -14.14 -0.86
CA GLU A 512 41.02 -15.09 -0.56
C GLU A 512 39.63 -14.41 -0.54
N SER A 513 39.59 -13.10 -0.25
CA SER A 513 38.39 -12.27 -0.25
C SER A 513 37.67 -12.11 -1.59
N LEU A 514 38.35 -12.37 -2.72
CA LEU A 514 37.77 -12.18 -4.05
C LEU A 514 37.13 -13.46 -4.62
N SER A 515 37.33 -14.62 -4.00
CA SER A 515 36.83 -15.93 -4.48
C SER A 515 37.12 -16.19 -5.97
N LEU A 516 38.24 -15.67 -6.47
CA LEU A 516 38.69 -15.86 -7.84
C LEU A 516 39.70 -17.02 -7.87
N PRO A 517 39.68 -17.87 -8.92
CA PRO A 517 40.69 -18.90 -9.10
C PRO A 517 42.08 -18.26 -9.31
N GLU A 518 43.14 -19.03 -9.06
CA GLU A 518 44.49 -18.59 -9.42
C GLU A 518 44.56 -18.28 -10.92
N MET A 519 45.16 -17.14 -11.25
CA MET A 519 45.26 -16.67 -12.62
C MET A 519 46.71 -16.64 -13.05
N ILE A 520 46.97 -17.25 -14.20
CA ILE A 520 48.24 -17.12 -14.90
C ILE A 520 48.05 -16.09 -16.02
N PHE A 521 48.84 -15.03 -15.97
CA PHE A 521 48.92 -14.03 -17.02
C PHE A 521 50.13 -14.34 -17.91
N GLY A 522 49.88 -14.54 -19.20
CA GLY A 522 50.90 -14.59 -20.24
C GLY A 522 50.82 -13.32 -21.08
N ILE A 523 51.88 -12.50 -21.07
CA ILE A 523 52.01 -11.34 -21.96
C ILE A 523 52.92 -11.74 -23.11
N TYR A 524 52.40 -11.63 -24.33
CA TYR A 524 53.08 -12.05 -25.54
C TYR A 524 53.33 -10.84 -26.45
N GLN A 525 54.58 -10.66 -26.85
CA GLN A 525 54.99 -9.71 -27.88
C GLN A 525 55.67 -10.49 -29.00
N MET A 526 54.96 -10.68 -30.12
CA MET A 526 55.43 -11.46 -31.26
C MET A 526 56.11 -10.59 -32.31
N ASP A 527 57.24 -11.05 -32.81
CA ASP A 527 57.98 -10.47 -33.92
C ASP A 527 57.23 -10.68 -35.25
N LYS A 528 57.56 -9.85 -36.25
CA LYS A 528 57.01 -9.95 -37.63
C LYS A 528 57.26 -11.32 -38.27
N ASP A 529 58.31 -12.01 -37.86
CA ASP A 529 58.75 -13.29 -38.44
C ASP A 529 57.98 -14.50 -37.87
N SER A 530 57.08 -14.29 -36.90
CA SER A 530 56.22 -15.34 -36.34
C SER A 530 55.22 -15.86 -37.36
N PHE A 531 54.74 -17.10 -37.18
CA PHE A 531 53.72 -17.72 -38.03
C PHE A 531 52.47 -16.84 -38.20
N CYS A 532 51.97 -16.25 -37.09
CA CYS A 532 50.82 -15.34 -37.09
C CYS A 532 51.16 -13.86 -37.38
N GLY A 533 52.41 -13.56 -37.76
CA GLY A 533 52.91 -12.20 -37.91
C GLY A 533 53.08 -11.45 -36.58
N ARG A 534 53.35 -10.14 -36.67
CA ARG A 534 53.56 -9.28 -35.49
C ARG A 534 52.23 -9.06 -34.77
N GLN A 535 52.14 -9.54 -33.53
CA GLN A 535 50.98 -9.37 -32.67
C GLN A 535 51.40 -9.20 -31.21
N ASN A 536 50.69 -8.35 -30.48
CA ASN A 536 50.80 -8.26 -29.03
C ASN A 536 49.48 -8.72 -28.44
N TYR A 537 49.51 -9.68 -27.52
CA TYR A 537 48.30 -10.16 -26.87
C TYR A 537 48.59 -10.58 -25.43
N MET A 538 47.54 -10.58 -24.62
CA MET A 538 47.56 -11.05 -23.25
C MET A 538 46.64 -12.26 -23.14
N GLN A 539 47.15 -13.33 -22.55
CA GLN A 539 46.40 -14.54 -22.24
C GLN A 539 46.21 -14.60 -20.73
N ILE A 540 44.99 -14.89 -20.30
CA ILE A 540 44.67 -15.14 -18.90
C ILE A 540 44.15 -16.57 -18.81
N GLU A 541 44.88 -17.43 -18.13
CA GLU A 541 44.44 -18.78 -17.81
C GLU A 541 43.94 -18.81 -16.37
N MET A 542 42.71 -19.28 -16.18
CA MET A 542 42.16 -19.55 -14.85
C MET A 542 42.40 -21.02 -14.51
N LEU A 543 43.18 -21.29 -13.46
CA LEU A 543 43.34 -22.63 -12.92
C LEU A 543 42.01 -23.07 -12.31
N GLN A 544 41.29 -23.94 -13.00
CA GLN A 544 40.17 -24.67 -12.40
C GLN A 544 40.73 -25.90 -11.70
N ASP A 545 40.26 -26.15 -10.47
CA ASP A 545 40.67 -27.30 -9.66
C ASP A 545 40.65 -28.58 -10.49
N LEU A 546 41.84 -29.19 -10.65
CA LEU A 546 41.95 -30.56 -11.15
C LEU A 546 41.24 -31.46 -10.14
N PRO A 547 40.38 -32.40 -10.57
CA PRO A 547 39.86 -33.40 -9.64
C PRO A 547 41.05 -34.12 -9.01
N GLU A 548 41.11 -34.09 -7.68
CA GLU A 548 42.17 -34.72 -6.89
C GLU A 548 42.40 -36.16 -7.39
N GLY A 549 43.62 -36.45 -7.83
CA GLY A 549 44.04 -37.79 -8.21
C GLY A 549 44.33 -37.99 -9.70
N LYS A 550 45.35 -37.30 -10.23
CA LYS A 550 46.23 -37.81 -11.31
C LYS A 550 47.54 -37.00 -11.30
N HIS A 551 48.57 -37.60 -10.71
CA HIS A 551 49.96 -37.12 -10.77
C HIS A 551 50.56 -37.31 -12.17
#